data_AF-A0A7S3ADA2-F1
#
_entry.id   AF-A0A7S3ADA2-F1
#
_cell.length_a   1.000
_cell.length_b   1.000
_cell.length_c   1.000
_cell.angle_alpha   90.00
_cell.angle_beta   90.00
_cell.angle_gamma   90.00
#
_symmetry.space_group_name_H-M   'P 1'
#
loop_
_entity.id
_entity.type
_entity.pdbx_description
1 polymer ?
#
loop_
_entity_poly.entity_id
_entity_poly.type
_entity_poly.pdbx_seq_one_letter_code
_entity_poly.pdbx_strand_id
1 'polypeptide(L)'
;MDNALAQIVGRKRVVFWPPEADAELYVDGSSSRINNIDAWNDECFPSFRRGVGLRREAWLNPGEVVFIPALWFHNVTSVGFSVALNVFWRSHHGFNQPHARSHSDVYGRDLYGNRDPPTATFALEQVSAAVTALQRLPDPFKSFYARRASRLLLESCCGPAIGGDSVANTALETTCDVVQLSSGHSMPLLGLGTYQLTQTQAGAAVRAALRAGIRHIDCASIYRNEIAVGSAIHVALCEGEVVRSDLWLTSKLWNDSHGDVRDACLRSLRALRVDYLDLYLVHWPVASGRAAGVSLAAVWAQMEQLVDAGLVRAIGISNCSAAKLSALLASPSLRILPAVNQVEMHPGWRNDALLDYCVSVNVHVTAYAPLGSGVLTGESLLATPAVKALAADNGCTPAQLLLRWALGRGCSTVPRSSDLGRIAQNADVAVVRAPLPPEAVAALERLPQCRRHTGAAFVGPKSAYLTLSALWDEDDTPQVT
;
A
#
# COMPACT_ATOMS: atom_id res chain seq x y z
N MET A 1 -6.82 19.72 -25.32
CA MET A 1 -6.68 18.92 -24.09
C MET A 1 -6.34 17.53 -24.54
N ASP A 2 -5.24 17.00 -24.05
CA ASP A 2 -4.86 15.61 -24.29
C ASP A 2 -5.83 14.69 -23.54
N ASN A 3 -5.98 13.47 -24.05
CA ASN A 3 -6.90 12.50 -23.49
C ASN A 3 -6.29 11.07 -23.52
N ALA A 4 -6.50 10.29 -22.46
CA ALA A 4 -6.36 8.84 -22.48
C ALA A 4 -7.71 8.16 -22.20
N LEU A 5 -8.12 7.26 -23.10
CA LEU A 5 -9.34 6.46 -22.98
C LEU A 5 -8.97 5.00 -22.68
N ALA A 6 -9.36 4.51 -21.51
CA ALA A 6 -9.11 3.15 -21.02
C ALA A 6 -10.41 2.34 -20.96
N GLN A 7 -10.42 1.15 -21.54
CA GLN A 7 -11.61 0.30 -21.62
C GLN A 7 -11.69 -0.68 -20.45
N ILE A 8 -12.82 -0.70 -19.73
CA ILE A 8 -12.98 -1.49 -18.49
C ILE A 8 -13.87 -2.71 -18.70
N VAL A 9 -15.07 -2.55 -19.27
CA VAL A 9 -16.02 -3.65 -19.55
C VAL A 9 -16.62 -3.47 -20.93
N GLY A 10 -16.79 -4.54 -21.71
CA GLY A 10 -17.29 -4.45 -23.08
C GLY A 10 -16.26 -3.93 -24.08
N ARG A 11 -16.67 -3.65 -25.32
CA ARG A 11 -15.77 -3.25 -26.41
C ARG A 11 -16.16 -1.89 -26.99
N LYS A 12 -15.17 -1.06 -27.32
CA LYS A 12 -15.38 0.21 -28.01
C LYS A 12 -14.62 0.28 -29.33
N ARG A 13 -15.22 0.96 -30.28
CA ARG A 13 -14.58 1.40 -31.52
C ARG A 13 -14.21 2.86 -31.34
N VAL A 14 -12.94 3.19 -31.51
CA VAL A 14 -12.43 4.57 -31.45
C VAL A 14 -11.95 4.92 -32.83
N VAL A 15 -12.55 5.96 -33.40
CA VAL A 15 -12.24 6.46 -34.72
C VAL A 15 -11.69 7.85 -34.54
N PHE A 16 -10.50 8.12 -35.05
CA PHE A 16 -9.83 9.39 -34.85
C PHE A 16 -9.18 9.90 -36.12
N TRP A 17 -9.03 11.21 -36.18
CA TRP A 17 -8.45 11.94 -37.30
C TRP A 17 -7.38 12.88 -36.78
N PRO A 18 -6.28 13.03 -37.53
CA PRO A 18 -5.20 13.91 -37.13
C PRO A 18 -5.59 15.38 -37.36
N PRO A 19 -4.88 16.34 -36.75
CA PRO A 19 -5.24 17.76 -36.82
C PRO A 19 -5.29 18.31 -38.25
N GLU A 20 -4.55 17.73 -39.20
CA GLU A 20 -4.57 18.16 -40.59
C GLU A 20 -5.90 17.86 -41.30
N ALA A 21 -6.73 16.97 -40.73
CA ALA A 21 -8.06 16.67 -41.24
C ALA A 21 -9.12 17.68 -40.78
N ASP A 22 -8.80 18.64 -39.92
CA ASP A 22 -9.76 19.56 -39.27
C ASP A 22 -10.70 20.27 -40.27
N ALA A 23 -10.12 20.83 -41.34
CA ALA A 23 -10.86 21.51 -42.40
C ALA A 23 -11.85 20.59 -43.17
N GLU A 24 -11.65 19.27 -43.06
CA GLU A 24 -12.55 18.28 -43.65
C GLU A 24 -13.60 17.78 -42.64
N LEU A 25 -13.36 17.93 -41.34
CA LEU A 25 -14.24 17.42 -40.28
C LEU A 25 -15.29 18.44 -39.83
N TYR A 26 -15.01 19.72 -40.04
CA TYR A 26 -15.89 20.83 -39.71
C TYR A 26 -16.13 21.70 -40.95
N VAL A 27 -17.37 22.13 -41.14
CA VAL A 27 -17.69 23.16 -42.14
C VAL A 27 -17.59 24.51 -41.44
N ASP A 28 -16.82 25.44 -42.02
CA ASP A 28 -16.68 26.80 -41.49
C ASP A 28 -18.04 27.44 -41.16
N GLY A 29 -18.19 27.92 -39.92
CA GLY A 29 -19.43 28.54 -39.43
C GLY A 29 -20.49 27.56 -38.90
N SER A 30 -20.26 26.25 -38.96
CA SER A 30 -21.16 25.25 -38.39
C SER A 30 -20.80 24.94 -36.93
N SER A 31 -21.74 25.11 -36.01
CA SER A 31 -21.63 24.58 -34.63
C SER A 31 -21.96 23.09 -34.54
N SER A 32 -22.29 22.45 -35.67
CA SER A 32 -22.83 21.09 -35.70
C SER A 32 -21.70 20.08 -35.86
N ARG A 33 -21.49 19.25 -34.83
CA ARG A 33 -20.59 18.10 -34.91
C ARG A 33 -21.17 17.06 -35.87
N ILE A 34 -20.31 16.33 -36.56
CA ILE A 34 -20.72 15.16 -37.35
C ILE A 34 -21.27 14.12 -36.39
N ASN A 35 -22.59 13.96 -36.36
CA ASN A 35 -23.28 13.11 -35.38
C ASN A 35 -23.12 11.62 -35.67
N ASN A 36 -23.05 11.24 -36.95
CA ASN A 36 -22.83 9.86 -37.37
C ASN A 36 -21.68 9.80 -38.37
N ILE A 37 -20.53 9.32 -37.91
CA ILE A 37 -19.30 9.23 -38.69
C ILE A 37 -19.30 8.08 -39.71
N ASP A 38 -20.23 7.14 -39.60
CA ASP A 38 -20.35 6.00 -40.52
C ASP A 38 -21.47 6.19 -41.55
N ALA A 39 -22.36 7.16 -41.32
CA ALA A 39 -23.43 7.54 -42.25
C ALA A 39 -23.69 9.07 -42.15
N TRP A 40 -22.72 9.87 -42.57
CA TRP A 40 -22.81 11.33 -42.56
C TRP A 40 -23.67 11.84 -43.72
N ASN A 41 -24.20 13.05 -43.59
CA ASN A 41 -24.91 13.74 -44.67
C ASN A 41 -23.91 14.54 -45.51
N ASP A 42 -23.70 14.16 -46.77
CA ASP A 42 -22.81 14.85 -47.71
C ASP A 42 -23.24 16.30 -48.01
N GLU A 43 -24.54 16.63 -47.91
CA GLU A 43 -25.02 18.01 -48.09
C GLU A 43 -24.64 18.91 -46.91
N CYS A 44 -24.65 18.35 -45.69
CA CYS A 44 -24.29 19.08 -44.48
C CYS A 44 -22.78 19.11 -44.22
N PHE A 45 -22.05 18.07 -44.65
CA PHE A 45 -20.62 17.88 -44.38
C PHE A 45 -19.88 17.43 -45.66
N PRO A 46 -19.89 18.22 -46.74
CA PRO A 46 -19.35 17.82 -48.04
C PRO A 46 -17.84 17.58 -48.02
N SER A 47 -17.12 18.22 -47.11
CA SER A 47 -15.68 18.10 -46.91
C SER A 47 -15.30 16.79 -46.21
N PHE A 48 -16.18 16.21 -45.39
CA PHE A 48 -15.88 15.01 -44.60
C PHE A 48 -15.47 13.82 -45.45
N ARG A 49 -16.01 13.70 -46.66
CA ARG A 49 -15.64 12.64 -47.61
C ARG A 49 -14.14 12.61 -47.90
N ARG A 50 -13.46 13.76 -47.93
CA ARG A 50 -11.99 13.84 -48.11
C ARG A 50 -11.24 13.47 -46.84
N GLY A 51 -11.81 13.78 -45.68
CA GLY A 51 -11.29 13.37 -44.36
C GLY A 51 -11.32 11.86 -44.12
N VAL A 52 -12.18 11.09 -44.81
CA VAL A 52 -12.28 9.62 -44.64
C VAL A 52 -10.94 8.91 -44.85
N GLY A 53 -10.09 9.37 -45.77
CA GLY A 53 -8.77 8.76 -46.02
C GLY A 53 -7.76 8.97 -44.88
N LEU A 54 -7.97 9.98 -44.04
CA LEU A 54 -7.13 10.30 -42.89
C LEU A 54 -7.62 9.62 -41.60
N ARG A 55 -8.79 8.97 -41.66
CA ARG A 55 -9.36 8.19 -40.58
C ARG A 55 -8.37 7.14 -40.08
N ARG A 56 -8.28 7.01 -38.77
CA ARG A 56 -7.64 5.91 -38.07
C ARG A 56 -8.68 5.25 -37.18
N GLU A 57 -8.60 3.94 -37.08
CA GLU A 57 -9.54 3.16 -36.31
C GLU A 57 -8.79 2.24 -35.37
N ALA A 58 -9.21 2.25 -34.11
CA ALA A 58 -8.77 1.31 -33.10
C ALA A 58 -10.00 0.67 -32.45
N TRP A 59 -9.84 -0.60 -32.11
CA TRP A 59 -10.78 -1.33 -31.28
C TRP A 59 -10.17 -1.46 -29.90
N LEU A 60 -10.89 -1.02 -28.87
CA LEU A 60 -10.50 -1.17 -27.48
C LEU A 60 -11.29 -2.30 -26.85
N ASN A 61 -10.56 -3.31 -26.40
CA ASN A 61 -11.02 -4.41 -25.55
C ASN A 61 -10.74 -4.09 -24.07
N PRO A 62 -11.37 -4.80 -23.12
CA PRO A 62 -11.08 -4.62 -21.70
C PRO A 62 -9.58 -4.69 -21.39
N GLY A 63 -9.06 -3.71 -20.66
CA GLY A 63 -7.64 -3.56 -20.32
C GLY A 63 -6.80 -2.76 -21.31
N GLU A 64 -7.33 -2.41 -22.50
CA GLU A 64 -6.61 -1.60 -23.49
C GLU A 64 -6.85 -0.09 -23.28
N VAL A 65 -5.81 0.69 -23.60
CA VAL A 65 -5.80 2.15 -23.47
C VAL A 65 -5.39 2.76 -24.80
N VAL A 66 -6.09 3.81 -25.23
CA VAL A 66 -5.68 4.66 -26.36
C VAL A 66 -5.39 6.07 -25.88
N PHE A 67 -4.23 6.58 -26.25
CA PHE A 67 -3.90 7.99 -26.11
C PHE A 67 -4.43 8.75 -27.32
N ILE A 68 -5.20 9.80 -27.07
CA ILE A 68 -5.77 10.70 -28.05
C ILE A 68 -5.11 12.06 -27.81
N PRO A 69 -4.15 12.46 -28.66
CA PRO A 69 -3.46 13.72 -28.48
C PRO A 69 -4.42 14.91 -28.58
N ALA A 70 -4.06 16.01 -27.95
CA ALA A 70 -4.76 17.27 -28.14
C ALA A 70 -4.91 17.57 -29.64
N LEU A 71 -6.07 18.14 -30.01
CA LEU A 71 -6.42 18.53 -31.39
C LEU A 71 -6.76 17.37 -32.33
N TRP A 72 -6.70 16.11 -31.88
CA TRP A 72 -7.22 14.99 -32.65
C TRP A 72 -8.74 14.85 -32.46
N PHE A 73 -9.47 14.98 -33.56
CA PHE A 73 -10.90 14.68 -33.57
C PHE A 73 -11.09 13.19 -33.37
N HIS A 74 -12.06 12.80 -32.55
CA HIS A 74 -12.34 11.40 -32.28
C HIS A 74 -13.83 11.15 -32.03
N ASN A 75 -14.28 9.97 -32.45
CA ASN A 75 -15.60 9.43 -32.20
C ASN A 75 -15.46 8.06 -31.55
N VAL A 76 -16.26 7.79 -30.53
CA VAL A 76 -16.20 6.56 -29.75
C VAL A 76 -17.57 5.90 -29.75
N THR A 77 -17.64 4.69 -30.28
CA THR A 77 -18.87 3.91 -30.36
C THR A 77 -18.76 2.64 -29.50
N SER A 78 -19.75 2.38 -28.65
CA SER A 78 -19.82 1.16 -27.83
C SER A 78 -20.42 0.01 -28.63
N VAL A 79 -19.88 -1.21 -28.46
CA VAL A 79 -20.54 -2.45 -28.89
C VAL A 79 -21.27 -3.05 -27.69
N GLY A 80 -22.58 -2.84 -27.62
CA GLY A 80 -23.40 -3.27 -26.49
C GLY A 80 -23.09 -2.52 -25.19
N PHE A 81 -23.30 -3.19 -24.06
CA PHE A 81 -22.96 -2.64 -22.74
C PHE A 81 -21.45 -2.45 -22.61
N SER A 82 -21.03 -1.23 -22.29
CA SER A 82 -19.60 -0.90 -22.22
C SER A 82 -19.31 0.20 -21.18
N VAL A 83 -18.27 -0.03 -20.37
CA VAL A 83 -17.73 0.91 -19.37
C VAL A 83 -16.30 1.27 -19.75
N ALA A 84 -15.96 2.56 -19.75
CA ALA A 84 -14.61 3.06 -19.98
C ALA A 84 -14.30 4.24 -19.06
N LEU A 85 -13.02 4.43 -18.76
CA LEU A 85 -12.48 5.60 -18.06
C LEU A 85 -11.83 6.53 -19.09
N ASN A 86 -12.20 7.81 -19.06
CA ASN A 86 -11.71 8.83 -19.98
C ASN A 86 -11.09 9.97 -19.16
N VAL A 87 -9.79 10.21 -19.33
CA VAL A 87 -9.05 11.22 -18.54
C VAL A 87 -8.54 12.32 -19.45
N PHE A 88 -8.92 13.57 -19.16
CA PHE A 88 -8.52 14.76 -19.91
C PHE A 88 -7.56 15.63 -19.08
N TRP A 89 -6.54 16.21 -19.71
CA TRP A 89 -5.66 17.18 -19.05
C TRP A 89 -5.17 18.30 -19.99
N ARG A 90 -4.60 19.36 -19.36
CA ARG A 90 -3.96 20.49 -20.02
C ARG A 90 -2.47 20.49 -19.69
N SER A 91 -1.64 20.48 -20.71
CA SER A 91 -0.19 20.66 -20.60
C SER A 91 0.11 22.14 -20.30
N HIS A 92 0.50 22.47 -19.06
CA HIS A 92 0.84 23.84 -18.64
C HIS A 92 2.34 24.06 -18.64
N HIS A 93 2.87 25.00 -19.44
CA HIS A 93 4.11 25.69 -19.09
C HIS A 93 4.17 27.16 -19.57
N GLY A 94 4.46 28.06 -18.61
CA GLY A 94 5.14 29.34 -18.81
C GLY A 94 4.28 30.59 -19.05
N PHE A 95 4.29 31.54 -18.11
CA PHE A 95 4.96 32.85 -18.24
C PHE A 95 4.38 33.94 -17.33
N ASN A 96 5.27 34.58 -16.57
CA ASN A 96 5.03 35.77 -15.75
C ASN A 96 6.08 36.82 -16.18
N GLN A 97 5.69 37.92 -16.84
CA GLN A 97 6.57 39.06 -17.17
C GLN A 97 5.81 40.39 -16.96
N PRO A 98 6.37 41.41 -16.28
CA PRO A 98 5.57 42.44 -15.59
C PRO A 98 5.38 43.78 -16.32
N HIS A 99 5.85 43.98 -17.57
CA HIS A 99 5.89 45.31 -18.20
C HIS A 99 5.47 45.37 -19.68
N ALA A 100 4.23 44.98 -20.01
CA ALA A 100 3.61 45.28 -21.30
C ALA A 100 2.42 46.25 -21.10
N ARG A 101 2.42 47.39 -21.78
CA ARG A 101 1.39 48.45 -21.65
C ARG A 101 0.22 48.31 -22.63
N SER A 102 0.27 47.36 -23.58
CA SER A 102 -0.87 47.00 -24.42
C SER A 102 -0.74 45.58 -25.00
N HIS A 103 -1.89 45.00 -25.37
CA HIS A 103 -2.02 43.60 -25.84
C HIS A 103 -1.61 43.38 -27.31
N SER A 104 -1.46 44.42 -28.13
CA SER A 104 -1.12 44.30 -29.56
C SER A 104 0.37 44.13 -29.82
N ASP A 105 1.22 44.52 -28.88
CA ASP A 105 2.67 44.61 -29.09
C ASP A 105 3.38 43.25 -28.97
N VAL A 106 2.65 42.16 -28.65
CA VAL A 106 3.28 40.86 -28.39
C VAL A 106 2.75 39.69 -29.24
N TYR A 107 1.45 39.52 -29.53
CA TYR A 107 0.98 38.34 -30.28
C TYR A 107 -0.33 38.57 -31.08
N GLY A 108 -0.32 38.31 -32.39
CA GLY A 108 -1.52 38.20 -33.22
C GLY A 108 -2.29 36.89 -32.94
N ARG A 109 -3.63 36.93 -32.89
CA ARG A 109 -4.52 35.80 -32.51
C ARG A 109 -4.96 34.93 -33.70
N ASP A 110 -5.36 33.69 -33.42
CA ASP A 110 -6.26 32.88 -34.28
C ASP A 110 -7.68 32.69 -33.69
N LEU A 111 -8.55 32.06 -34.49
CA LEU A 111 -10.02 32.02 -34.38
C LEU A 111 -10.59 31.34 -33.12
N TYR A 112 -9.78 30.64 -32.33
CA TYR A 112 -10.21 30.00 -31.08
C TYR A 112 -9.39 30.40 -29.85
N GLY A 113 -8.55 31.43 -29.98
CA GLY A 113 -7.97 32.15 -28.85
C GLY A 113 -6.98 31.36 -27.98
N ASN A 114 -6.21 30.41 -28.54
CA ASN A 114 -5.14 29.72 -27.80
C ASN A 114 -3.83 29.60 -28.61
N ARG A 115 -2.73 29.39 -27.86
CA ARG A 115 -1.32 29.62 -28.25
C ARG A 115 -0.59 28.32 -28.68
N ASP A 116 0.18 28.41 -29.77
CA ASP A 116 1.50 27.75 -30.01
C ASP A 116 1.60 26.42 -30.83
N PRO A 117 1.75 26.47 -32.18
CA PRO A 117 2.03 25.29 -33.06
C PRO A 117 3.43 24.61 -32.95
N PRO A 118 4.57 25.31 -32.73
CA PRO A 118 5.90 24.71 -32.65
C PRO A 118 6.10 23.64 -31.56
N THR A 119 5.41 23.76 -30.43
CA THR A 119 5.54 22.84 -29.30
C THR A 119 4.95 21.46 -29.60
N ALA A 120 3.86 21.41 -30.39
CA ALA A 120 3.24 20.16 -30.82
C ALA A 120 4.17 19.36 -31.75
N THR A 121 4.86 20.05 -32.66
CA THR A 121 5.86 19.45 -33.55
C THR A 121 7.03 18.86 -32.76
N PHE A 122 7.59 19.60 -31.80
CA PHE A 122 8.67 19.10 -30.95
C PHE A 122 8.25 17.88 -30.11
N ALA A 123 7.05 17.89 -29.53
CA ALA A 123 6.54 16.75 -28.76
C ALA A 123 6.36 15.50 -29.65
N LEU A 124 5.85 15.67 -30.86
CA LEU A 124 5.71 14.58 -31.84
C LEU A 124 7.08 14.02 -32.27
N GLU A 125 8.10 14.86 -32.44
CA GLU A 125 9.47 14.41 -32.72
C GLU A 125 10.04 13.57 -31.57
N GLN A 126 9.82 13.98 -30.31
CA GLN A 126 10.28 13.21 -29.13
C GLN A 126 9.56 11.85 -29.01
N VAL A 127 8.25 11.81 -29.27
CA VAL A 127 7.47 10.56 -29.28
C VAL A 127 7.94 9.63 -30.40
N SER A 128 8.18 10.17 -31.60
CA SER A 128 8.64 9.39 -32.76
C SER A 128 10.06 8.83 -32.55
N ALA A 129 10.94 9.62 -31.92
CA ALA A 129 12.27 9.17 -31.50
C ALA A 129 12.20 8.05 -30.45
N ALA A 130 11.31 8.16 -29.47
CA ALA A 130 11.10 7.15 -28.43
C ALA A 130 10.55 5.83 -29.01
N VAL A 131 9.59 5.90 -29.94
CA VAL A 131 9.05 4.74 -30.66
C VAL A 131 10.14 4.05 -31.48
N THR A 132 10.96 4.84 -32.19
CA THR A 132 12.07 4.30 -32.98
C THR A 132 13.11 3.61 -32.09
N ALA A 133 13.42 4.19 -30.93
CA ALA A 133 14.34 3.59 -29.95
C ALA A 133 13.77 2.28 -29.38
N LEU A 134 12.48 2.23 -29.07
CA LEU A 134 11.80 1.02 -28.59
C LEU A 134 11.81 -0.08 -29.64
N GLN A 135 11.54 0.23 -30.91
CA GLN A 135 11.51 -0.76 -31.99
C GLN A 135 12.87 -1.44 -32.26
N ARG A 136 13.98 -0.79 -31.88
CA ARG A 136 15.35 -1.32 -32.02
C ARG A 136 15.77 -2.28 -30.90
N LEU A 137 15.01 -2.36 -29.80
CA LEU A 137 15.31 -3.27 -28.70
C LEU A 137 14.89 -4.72 -29.04
N PRO A 138 15.45 -5.75 -28.40
CA PRO A 138 14.89 -7.11 -28.50
C PRO A 138 13.47 -7.19 -27.89
N ASP A 139 12.59 -8.04 -28.43
CA ASP A 139 11.16 -8.11 -28.09
C ASP A 139 10.82 -8.19 -26.58
N PRO A 140 11.59 -8.91 -25.73
CA PRO A 140 11.37 -8.90 -24.28
C PRO A 140 11.50 -7.51 -23.65
N PHE A 141 12.41 -6.68 -24.18
CA PHE A 141 12.70 -5.35 -23.66
C PHE A 141 11.78 -4.28 -24.27
N LYS A 142 11.33 -4.44 -25.54
CA LYS A 142 10.33 -3.54 -26.15
C LYS A 142 9.09 -3.44 -25.27
N SER A 143 8.58 -4.61 -24.88
CA SER A 143 7.36 -4.75 -24.08
C SER A 143 7.53 -4.23 -22.65
N PHE A 144 8.73 -4.36 -22.08
CA PHE A 144 9.04 -3.82 -20.75
C PHE A 144 9.08 -2.29 -20.74
N TYR A 145 9.86 -1.68 -21.64
CA TYR A 145 10.03 -0.23 -21.67
C TYR A 145 8.79 0.50 -22.19
N ALA A 146 8.03 -0.07 -23.14
CA ALA A 146 6.76 0.50 -23.58
C ALA A 146 5.71 0.54 -22.45
N ARG A 147 5.60 -0.53 -21.66
CA ARG A 147 4.73 -0.57 -20.47
C ARG A 147 5.16 0.43 -19.40
N ARG A 148 6.48 0.55 -19.16
CA ARG A 148 7.02 1.52 -18.20
C ARG A 148 6.78 2.97 -18.65
N ALA A 149 6.98 3.29 -19.92
CA ALA A 149 6.72 4.62 -20.47
C ALA A 149 5.22 4.98 -20.39
N SER A 150 4.35 4.03 -20.74
CA SER A 150 2.89 4.21 -20.65
C SER A 150 2.45 4.43 -19.20
N ARG A 151 3.00 3.67 -18.25
CA ARG A 151 2.74 3.84 -16.82
C ARG A 151 3.17 5.22 -16.32
N LEU A 152 4.39 5.65 -16.66
CA LEU A 152 4.90 6.97 -16.26
C LEU A 152 4.08 8.12 -16.85
N LEU A 153 3.61 7.96 -18.10
CA LEU A 153 2.70 8.92 -18.74
C LEU A 153 1.36 8.96 -18.01
N LEU A 154 0.76 7.82 -17.69
CA LEU A 154 -0.49 7.74 -16.93
C LEU A 154 -0.36 8.34 -15.53
N GLU A 155 0.74 8.05 -14.83
CA GLU A 155 1.07 8.62 -13.51
C GLU A 155 1.26 10.14 -13.57
N SER A 156 1.88 10.65 -14.64
CA SER A 156 2.12 12.08 -14.85
C SER A 156 0.87 12.84 -15.30
N CYS A 157 -0.08 12.17 -15.95
CA CYS A 157 -1.26 12.81 -16.56
C CYS A 157 -2.52 12.74 -15.70
N CYS A 158 -2.66 11.74 -14.81
CA CYS A 158 -3.92 11.51 -14.10
C CYS A 158 -3.93 11.96 -12.64
N GLY A 159 -2.79 12.12 -11.95
CA GLY A 159 -2.81 12.18 -10.48
C GLY A 159 -3.44 10.91 -9.86
N PRO A 160 -3.36 10.72 -8.54
CA PRO A 160 -3.68 9.41 -7.97
C PRO A 160 -5.20 9.22 -7.79
N ALA A 161 -5.81 8.33 -8.57
CA ALA A 161 -7.07 7.68 -8.19
C ALA A 161 -7.35 6.32 -8.87
N ILE A 162 -7.39 5.29 -8.01
CA ILE A 162 -8.30 4.12 -7.97
C ILE A 162 -8.13 3.01 -9.03
N GLY A 163 -7.38 1.99 -8.61
CA GLY A 163 -7.82 0.59 -8.42
C GLY A 163 -8.72 -0.08 -9.46
N GLY A 164 -8.18 -1.12 -10.10
CA GLY A 164 -8.92 -2.13 -10.87
C GLY A 164 -7.93 -3.01 -11.65
N ASP A 165 -7.92 -4.31 -11.37
CA ASP A 165 -6.75 -5.17 -11.42
C ASP A 165 -6.19 -5.63 -12.78
N SER A 166 -4.88 -5.86 -12.72
CA SER A 166 -4.10 -6.93 -13.36
C SER A 166 -3.88 -6.89 -14.88
N VAL A 167 -2.70 -6.36 -15.26
CA VAL A 167 -1.84 -7.09 -16.21
C VAL A 167 -0.41 -7.07 -15.66
N ALA A 168 0.11 -8.28 -15.46
CA ALA A 168 1.41 -8.61 -14.86
C ALA A 168 2.53 -7.64 -15.25
N ASN A 169 2.94 -6.83 -14.27
CA ASN A 169 4.20 -6.10 -14.26
C ASN A 169 5.27 -7.03 -13.70
N THR A 170 6.18 -7.52 -14.54
CA THR A 170 7.52 -7.91 -14.10
C THR A 170 8.25 -6.64 -13.67
N ALA A 171 7.98 -6.21 -12.43
CA ALA A 171 8.90 -5.42 -11.64
C ALA A 171 10.15 -6.26 -11.38
N LEU A 172 11.29 -5.60 -11.18
CA LEU A 172 12.42 -6.21 -10.48
C LEU A 172 11.86 -6.93 -9.25
N GLU A 173 12.01 -8.26 -9.17
CA GLU A 173 11.43 -9.11 -8.12
C GLU A 173 12.01 -8.72 -6.75
N THR A 174 11.38 -7.73 -6.12
CA THR A 174 11.45 -7.44 -4.68
C THR A 174 10.02 -7.31 -4.14
N THR A 175 9.12 -8.19 -4.57
CA THR A 175 7.76 -8.25 -4.03
C THR A 175 7.81 -8.88 -2.64
N CYS A 176 7.70 -8.06 -1.59
CA CYS A 176 7.27 -8.53 -0.27
C CYS A 176 5.93 -9.29 -0.44
N ASP A 177 5.84 -10.54 0.01
CA ASP A 177 4.62 -11.34 -0.03
C ASP A 177 3.59 -10.59 0.76
N VAL A 178 2.38 -10.56 0.23
CA VAL A 178 1.26 -9.90 0.86
C VAL A 178 0.25 -10.95 1.31
N VAL A 179 -0.39 -10.69 2.44
CA VAL A 179 -1.59 -11.41 2.87
C VAL A 179 -2.81 -10.56 2.56
N GLN A 180 -3.88 -11.19 2.08
CA GLN A 180 -5.19 -10.53 2.01
C GLN A 180 -5.85 -10.57 3.39
N LEU A 181 -6.12 -9.42 3.96
CA LEU A 181 -6.82 -9.32 5.24
C LEU A 181 -8.33 -9.42 5.04
N SER A 182 -9.07 -9.72 6.10
CA SER A 182 -10.54 -9.70 6.12
C SER A 182 -11.13 -8.31 5.80
N SER A 183 -10.33 -7.24 5.92
CA SER A 183 -10.69 -5.89 5.49
C SER A 183 -10.62 -5.67 3.96
N GLY A 184 -10.18 -6.67 3.19
CA GLY A 184 -9.97 -6.57 1.74
C GLY A 184 -8.68 -5.90 1.31
N HIS A 185 -7.85 -5.45 2.26
CA HIS A 185 -6.56 -4.81 1.98
C HIS A 185 -5.41 -5.83 2.02
N SER A 186 -4.39 -5.61 1.20
CA SER A 186 -3.19 -6.45 1.13
C SER A 186 -2.08 -5.91 2.04
N MET A 187 -1.61 -6.71 2.99
CA MET A 187 -0.57 -6.33 3.95
C MET A 187 0.74 -7.09 3.68
N PRO A 188 1.91 -6.43 3.62
CA PRO A 188 3.19 -7.13 3.52
C PRO A 188 3.48 -8.00 4.75
N LEU A 189 3.89 -9.24 4.51
CA LEU A 189 4.19 -10.24 5.55
C LEU A 189 5.43 -9.89 6.38
N LEU A 190 6.39 -9.16 5.82
CA LEU A 190 7.60 -8.75 6.53
C LEU A 190 7.63 -7.23 6.71
N GLY A 191 7.79 -6.80 7.96
CA GLY A 191 7.90 -5.39 8.31
C GLY A 191 9.06 -5.07 9.24
N LEU A 192 9.21 -3.78 9.57
CA LEU A 192 10.15 -3.28 10.56
C LEU A 192 9.41 -2.91 11.85
N GLY A 193 9.78 -3.53 12.97
CA GLY A 193 9.35 -3.10 14.30
C GLY A 193 10.15 -1.90 14.81
N THR A 194 9.50 -0.93 15.43
CA THR A 194 10.15 0.30 15.94
C THR A 194 10.21 0.41 17.46
N TYR A 195 9.69 -0.57 18.20
CA TYR A 195 9.70 -0.58 19.66
C TYR A 195 11.12 -0.42 20.24
N GLN A 196 11.27 0.38 21.31
CA GLN A 196 12.52 0.70 22.00
C GLN A 196 13.61 1.37 21.15
N LEU A 197 13.39 1.72 19.88
CA LEU A 197 14.34 2.53 19.14
C LEU A 197 14.30 3.97 19.66
N THR A 198 15.47 4.57 19.89
CA THR A 198 15.53 6.01 20.13
C THR A 198 15.05 6.77 18.89
N GLN A 199 14.73 8.06 19.03
CA GLN A 199 14.31 8.90 17.90
C GLN A 199 15.33 8.82 16.74
N THR A 200 16.62 8.98 17.02
CA THR A 200 17.68 8.89 16.01
C THR A 200 17.76 7.51 15.36
N GLN A 201 17.68 6.44 16.17
CA GLN A 201 17.73 5.06 15.66
C GLN A 201 16.49 4.74 14.80
N ALA A 202 15.30 5.20 15.21
CA ALA A 202 14.05 4.93 14.50
C ALA A 202 14.08 5.52 13.09
N GLY A 203 14.49 6.79 12.94
CA GLY A 203 14.58 7.43 11.62
C GLY A 203 15.58 6.72 10.69
N ALA A 204 16.77 6.39 11.20
CA ALA A 204 17.80 5.68 10.44
C ALA A 204 17.35 4.26 10.04
N ALA A 205 16.71 3.53 10.98
CA ALA A 205 16.22 2.19 10.75
C ALA A 205 15.12 2.16 9.68
N VAL A 206 14.18 3.11 9.72
CA VAL A 206 13.11 3.23 8.72
C VAL A 206 13.70 3.49 7.33
N ARG A 207 14.60 4.47 7.18
CA ARG A 207 15.25 4.72 5.88
C ARG A 207 16.01 3.51 5.35
N ALA A 208 16.75 2.81 6.21
CA ALA A 208 17.45 1.58 5.82
C ALA A 208 16.49 0.48 5.40
N ALA A 209 15.38 0.29 6.12
CA ALA A 209 14.37 -0.72 5.78
C ALA A 209 13.70 -0.41 4.43
N LEU A 210 13.30 0.84 4.18
CA LEU A 210 12.69 1.25 2.91
C LEU A 210 13.62 1.02 1.72
N ARG A 211 14.90 1.37 1.87
CA ARG A 211 15.95 1.12 0.85
C ARG A 211 16.23 -0.37 0.65
N ALA A 212 16.06 -1.18 1.68
CA ALA A 212 16.16 -2.63 1.60
C ALA A 212 14.88 -3.31 1.04
N GLY A 213 13.88 -2.54 0.62
CA GLY A 213 12.66 -3.07 0.00
C GLY A 213 11.52 -3.38 0.99
N ILE A 214 11.69 -3.12 2.29
CA ILE A 214 10.60 -3.25 3.26
C ILE A 214 9.54 -2.18 2.96
N ARG A 215 8.28 -2.60 3.04
CA ARG A 215 7.12 -1.73 2.83
C ARG A 215 6.16 -1.69 4.01
N HIS A 216 6.37 -2.51 5.04
CA HIS A 216 5.56 -2.51 6.26
C HIS A 216 6.36 -1.95 7.44
N ILE A 217 5.87 -0.87 8.07
CA ILE A 217 6.47 -0.26 9.27
C ILE A 217 5.48 -0.35 10.45
N ASP A 218 5.92 -1.01 11.54
CA ASP A 218 5.14 -1.16 12.76
C ASP A 218 5.55 -0.14 13.82
N CYS A 219 4.59 0.72 14.19
CA CYS A 219 4.72 1.81 15.14
C CYS A 219 3.75 1.66 16.31
N ALA A 220 3.88 2.52 17.30
CA ALA A 220 2.86 2.77 18.31
C ALA A 220 3.14 4.11 19.00
N SER A 221 2.08 4.81 19.41
CA SER A 221 2.19 6.06 20.18
C SER A 221 3.07 5.92 21.43
N ILE A 222 2.91 4.82 22.18
CA ILE A 222 3.67 4.56 23.41
C ILE A 222 5.16 4.30 23.17
N TYR A 223 5.59 4.00 21.94
CA TYR A 223 7.01 3.83 21.65
C TYR A 223 7.76 5.17 21.67
N ARG A 224 7.02 6.29 21.68
CA ARG A 224 7.55 7.66 21.78
C ARG A 224 8.60 7.98 20.72
N ASN A 225 8.43 7.43 19.51
CA ASN A 225 9.32 7.66 18.37
C ASN A 225 8.59 7.86 17.02
N GLU A 226 7.26 7.97 17.02
CA GLU A 226 6.46 8.19 15.80
C GLU A 226 6.87 9.46 15.03
N ILE A 227 7.34 10.51 15.72
CA ILE A 227 7.82 11.74 15.08
C ILE A 227 9.06 11.49 14.20
N ALA A 228 10.03 10.70 14.68
CA ALA A 228 11.20 10.35 13.89
C ALA A 228 10.84 9.41 12.73
N VAL A 229 9.94 8.45 12.97
CA VAL A 229 9.44 7.57 11.91
C VAL A 229 8.75 8.39 10.81
N GLY A 230 7.85 9.29 11.18
CA GLY A 230 7.14 10.16 10.24
C GLY A 230 8.07 11.08 9.46
N SER A 231 9.10 11.62 10.12
CA SER A 231 10.12 12.44 9.45
C SER A 231 10.90 11.62 8.41
N ALA A 232 11.28 10.38 8.74
CA ALA A 232 11.96 9.48 7.81
C ALA A 232 11.09 9.09 6.60
N ILE A 233 9.82 8.77 6.84
CA ILE A 233 8.84 8.47 5.78
C ILE A 233 8.64 9.69 4.87
N HIS A 234 8.44 10.87 5.46
CA HIS A 234 8.25 12.11 4.70
C HIS A 234 9.43 12.39 3.76
N VAL A 235 10.67 12.24 4.24
CA VAL A 235 11.85 12.41 3.39
C VAL A 235 11.88 11.37 2.27
N ALA A 236 11.60 10.10 2.57
CA ALA A 236 11.56 9.04 1.54
C ALA A 236 10.49 9.30 0.46
N LEU A 237 9.34 9.86 0.83
CA LEU A 237 8.30 10.29 -0.11
C LEU A 237 8.77 11.48 -0.97
N CYS A 238 9.36 12.51 -0.35
CA CYS A 238 9.85 13.69 -1.07
C CYS A 238 10.99 13.38 -2.04
N GLU A 239 11.85 12.40 -1.70
CA GLU A 239 12.94 11.94 -2.57
C GLU A 239 12.47 10.95 -3.64
N GLY A 240 11.19 10.54 -3.61
CA GLY A 240 10.65 9.55 -4.55
C GLY A 240 11.19 8.13 -4.35
N GLU A 241 11.75 7.81 -3.18
CA GLU A 241 12.20 6.45 -2.85
C GLU A 241 11.02 5.47 -2.78
N VAL A 242 9.85 5.96 -2.36
CA VAL A 242 8.58 5.23 -2.25
C VAL A 242 7.40 6.19 -2.48
N VAL A 243 6.22 5.66 -2.80
CA VAL A 243 4.96 6.43 -2.73
C VAL A 243 4.14 5.96 -1.52
N ARG A 244 3.24 6.82 -0.99
CA ARG A 244 2.48 6.49 0.23
C ARG A 244 1.65 5.22 0.09
N SER A 245 1.10 4.98 -1.10
CA SER A 245 0.31 3.78 -1.43
C SER A 245 1.12 2.49 -1.41
N ASP A 246 2.45 2.56 -1.50
CA ASP A 246 3.32 1.38 -1.40
C ASP A 246 3.58 0.96 0.05
N LEU A 247 3.30 1.85 1.02
CA LEU A 247 3.61 1.62 2.42
C LEU A 247 2.41 1.06 3.16
N TRP A 248 2.67 0.09 4.03
CA TRP A 248 1.78 -0.35 5.09
C TRP A 248 2.27 0.20 6.43
N LEU A 249 1.55 1.19 6.96
CA LEU A 249 1.86 1.81 8.24
C LEU A 249 0.89 1.37 9.32
N THR A 250 1.43 0.71 10.35
CA THR A 250 0.69 0.27 11.52
C THR A 250 1.00 1.19 12.70
N SER A 251 -0.02 1.68 13.42
CA SER A 251 0.15 2.28 14.75
C SER A 251 -0.85 1.69 15.74
N LYS A 252 -0.74 2.07 17.02
CA LYS A 252 -1.51 1.47 18.12
C LYS A 252 -2.04 2.50 19.10
N LEU A 253 -3.31 2.30 19.46
CA LEU A 253 -4.04 2.98 20.53
C LEU A 253 -3.53 2.50 21.89
N TRP A 254 -2.99 3.40 22.70
CA TRP A 254 -2.52 3.06 24.05
C TRP A 254 -3.65 3.00 25.08
N ASN A 255 -3.41 2.24 26.14
CA ASN A 255 -4.34 1.85 27.20
C ASN A 255 -5.05 3.04 27.88
N ASP A 256 -4.36 4.17 28.02
CA ASP A 256 -4.90 5.38 28.66
C ASP A 256 -5.86 6.19 27.76
N SER A 257 -5.95 5.81 26.49
CA SER A 257 -6.66 6.53 25.46
C SER A 257 -7.88 5.75 24.94
N HIS A 258 -8.27 4.65 25.59
CA HIS A 258 -9.45 3.86 25.22
C HIS A 258 -10.77 4.66 25.25
N GLY A 259 -10.82 5.77 25.99
CA GLY A 259 -11.96 6.70 25.98
C GLY A 259 -11.91 7.77 24.87
N ASP A 260 -10.77 8.00 24.23
CA ASP A 260 -10.53 9.11 23.28
C ASP A 260 -9.88 8.60 21.99
N VAL A 261 -10.47 7.55 21.40
CA VAL A 261 -9.85 6.76 20.31
C VAL A 261 -9.50 7.61 19.09
N ARG A 262 -10.42 8.48 18.66
CA ARG A 262 -10.22 9.36 17.49
C ARG A 262 -9.10 10.36 17.71
N ASP A 263 -9.06 11.02 18.87
CA ASP A 263 -8.01 11.99 19.19
C ASP A 263 -6.64 11.33 19.27
N ALA A 264 -6.56 10.11 19.82
CA ALA A 264 -5.32 9.33 19.84
C ALA A 264 -4.84 8.98 18.44
N CYS A 265 -5.73 8.51 17.56
CA CYS A 265 -5.41 8.24 16.15
C CYS A 265 -4.90 9.50 15.44
N LEU A 266 -5.60 10.64 15.58
CA LEU A 266 -5.19 11.91 14.98
C LEU A 266 -3.83 12.41 15.49
N ARG A 267 -3.45 12.10 16.74
CA ARG A 267 -2.10 12.41 17.25
C ARG A 267 -1.03 11.56 16.55
N SER A 268 -1.28 10.27 16.37
CA SER A 268 -0.36 9.39 15.64
C SER A 268 -0.24 9.77 14.16
N LEU A 269 -1.34 10.09 13.48
CA LEU A 269 -1.33 10.60 12.10
C LEU A 269 -0.46 11.87 11.96
N ARG A 270 -0.63 12.83 12.88
CA ARG A 270 0.19 14.05 12.93
C ARG A 270 1.66 13.77 13.18
N ALA A 271 1.99 12.87 14.13
CA ALA A 271 3.36 12.50 14.43
C ALA A 271 4.03 11.80 13.24
N LEU A 272 3.31 10.90 12.58
CA LEU A 272 3.76 10.15 11.41
C LEU A 272 3.73 10.96 10.11
N ARG A 273 3.10 12.14 10.11
CA ARG A 273 2.94 13.03 8.94
C ARG A 273 2.24 12.35 7.76
N VAL A 274 1.14 11.64 8.04
CA VAL A 274 0.32 10.96 7.04
C VAL A 274 -1.16 11.24 7.27
N ASP A 275 -1.94 11.18 6.20
CA ASP A 275 -3.39 11.43 6.26
C ASP A 275 -4.20 10.23 6.75
N TYR A 276 -3.66 9.02 6.59
CA TYR A 276 -4.29 7.77 7.02
C TYR A 276 -3.26 6.72 7.47
N LEU A 277 -3.69 5.78 8.30
CA LEU A 277 -2.96 4.55 8.63
C LEU A 277 -3.51 3.37 7.85
N ASP A 278 -2.66 2.41 7.49
CA ASP A 278 -3.12 1.17 6.87
C ASP A 278 -3.74 0.25 7.93
N LEU A 279 -3.15 0.24 9.14
CA LEU A 279 -3.65 -0.54 10.27
C LEU A 279 -3.56 0.26 11.57
N TYR A 280 -4.64 0.25 12.35
CA TYR A 280 -4.64 0.77 13.72
C TYR A 280 -5.10 -0.30 14.70
N LEU A 281 -4.27 -0.56 15.72
CA LEU A 281 -4.49 -1.64 16.68
C LEU A 281 -4.87 -1.10 18.06
N VAL A 282 -5.82 -1.74 18.74
CA VAL A 282 -5.90 -1.64 20.21
C VAL A 282 -4.66 -2.34 20.78
N HIS A 283 -3.76 -1.60 21.45
CA HIS A 283 -2.42 -2.12 21.79
C HIS A 283 -2.49 -3.23 22.85
N TRP A 284 -3.31 -3.06 23.87
CA TRP A 284 -3.65 -4.08 24.84
C TRP A 284 -5.14 -4.01 25.14
N PRO A 285 -5.84 -5.13 25.39
CA PRO A 285 -7.24 -5.12 25.83
C PRO A 285 -7.35 -4.69 27.32
N VAL A 286 -6.58 -3.69 27.75
CA VAL A 286 -6.51 -3.19 29.12
C VAL A 286 -6.76 -1.69 29.10
N ALA A 287 -7.91 -1.25 29.61
CA ALA A 287 -8.19 0.17 29.77
C ALA A 287 -7.60 0.68 31.09
N SER A 288 -6.89 1.80 31.07
CA SER A 288 -6.21 2.34 32.26
C SER A 288 -6.31 3.87 32.38
N GLY A 289 -5.91 4.40 33.54
CA GLY A 289 -5.94 5.85 33.78
C GLY A 289 -7.34 6.43 33.61
N ARG A 290 -7.46 7.49 32.80
CA ARG A 290 -8.76 8.14 32.50
C ARG A 290 -9.72 7.25 31.71
N ALA A 291 -9.22 6.17 31.11
CA ALA A 291 -10.01 5.23 30.35
C ALA A 291 -10.39 3.98 31.16
N ALA A 292 -10.05 3.93 32.46
CA ALA A 292 -10.36 2.77 33.30
C ALA A 292 -11.86 2.43 33.25
N GLY A 293 -12.17 1.13 33.08
CA GLY A 293 -13.55 0.63 32.98
C GLY A 293 -14.16 0.68 31.59
N VAL A 294 -13.51 1.29 30.59
CA VAL A 294 -13.99 1.21 29.19
C VAL A 294 -13.82 -0.21 28.67
N SER A 295 -14.91 -0.84 28.25
CA SER A 295 -14.89 -2.22 27.72
C SER A 295 -14.26 -2.29 26.34
N LEU A 296 -13.69 -3.45 25.99
CA LEU A 296 -13.12 -3.66 24.65
C LEU A 296 -14.14 -3.43 23.53
N ALA A 297 -15.39 -3.85 23.72
CA ALA A 297 -16.47 -3.61 22.74
C ALA A 297 -16.75 -2.11 22.53
N ALA A 298 -16.71 -1.30 23.60
CA ALA A 298 -16.88 0.15 23.51
C ALA A 298 -15.70 0.84 22.80
N VAL A 299 -14.47 0.36 23.04
CA VAL A 299 -13.30 0.81 22.27
C VAL A 299 -13.45 0.44 20.80
N TRP A 300 -13.86 -0.80 20.52
CA TRP A 300 -14.00 -1.31 19.16
C TRP A 300 -15.02 -0.51 18.34
N ALA A 301 -16.17 -0.18 18.91
CA ALA A 301 -17.16 0.67 18.25
C ALA A 301 -16.59 2.04 17.82
N GLN A 302 -15.67 2.62 18.59
CA GLN A 302 -14.97 3.85 18.20
C GLN A 302 -13.88 3.59 17.14
N MET A 303 -13.19 2.44 17.19
CA MET A 303 -12.23 2.04 16.17
C MET A 303 -12.91 1.90 14.80
N GLU A 304 -14.12 1.33 14.74
CA GLU A 304 -14.90 1.21 13.50
C GLU A 304 -15.23 2.57 12.89
N GLN A 305 -15.53 3.59 13.72
CA GLN A 305 -15.77 4.95 13.24
C GLN A 305 -14.53 5.58 12.60
N LEU A 306 -13.32 5.13 12.94
CA LEU A 306 -12.10 5.61 12.27
C LEU A 306 -12.02 5.11 10.82
N VAL A 307 -12.53 3.90 10.55
CA VAL A 307 -12.63 3.34 9.20
C VAL A 307 -13.64 4.14 8.39
N ASP A 308 -14.84 4.38 8.96
CA ASP A 308 -15.88 5.18 8.30
C ASP A 308 -15.40 6.60 7.97
N ALA A 309 -14.56 7.17 8.83
CA ALA A 309 -13.96 8.49 8.62
C ALA A 309 -12.76 8.50 7.65
N GLY A 310 -12.33 7.34 7.14
CA GLY A 310 -11.17 7.22 6.25
C GLY A 310 -9.81 7.49 6.91
N LEU A 311 -9.76 7.55 8.25
CA LEU A 311 -8.53 7.79 9.00
C LEU A 311 -7.64 6.55 9.08
N VAL A 312 -8.25 5.37 9.00
CA VAL A 312 -7.57 4.08 9.02
C VAL A 312 -8.22 3.14 7.99
N ARG A 313 -7.42 2.34 7.28
CA ARG A 313 -7.94 1.38 6.29
C ARG A 313 -8.41 0.07 6.91
N ALA A 314 -7.68 -0.40 7.92
CA ALA A 314 -8.00 -1.58 8.69
C ALA A 314 -7.82 -1.32 10.19
N ILE A 315 -8.58 -2.05 10.99
CA ILE A 315 -8.47 -2.03 12.45
C ILE A 315 -8.21 -3.44 12.97
N GLY A 316 -7.51 -3.53 14.09
CA GLY A 316 -7.17 -4.81 14.71
C GLY A 316 -6.90 -4.65 16.19
N ILE A 317 -6.38 -5.71 16.78
CA ILE A 317 -6.05 -5.78 18.19
C ILE A 317 -4.65 -6.35 18.38
N SER A 318 -4.07 -6.13 19.54
CA SER A 318 -2.81 -6.73 19.95
C SER A 318 -2.94 -7.25 21.37
N ASN A 319 -2.20 -8.31 21.70
CA ASN A 319 -2.21 -8.96 23.01
C ASN A 319 -3.60 -9.45 23.44
N CYS A 320 -4.42 -9.89 22.48
CA CYS A 320 -5.74 -10.44 22.75
C CYS A 320 -5.69 -11.97 22.78
N SER A 321 -6.14 -12.55 23.88
CA SER A 321 -6.37 -13.99 24.01
C SER A 321 -7.52 -14.46 23.11
N ALA A 322 -7.65 -15.78 22.92
CA ALA A 322 -8.74 -16.37 22.17
C ALA A 322 -10.10 -16.09 22.82
N ALA A 323 -10.17 -16.14 24.16
CA ALA A 323 -11.40 -15.85 24.91
C ALA A 323 -11.86 -14.39 24.75
N LYS A 324 -10.95 -13.42 24.89
CA LYS A 324 -11.27 -11.99 24.69
C LYS A 324 -11.65 -11.70 23.23
N LEU A 325 -10.98 -12.34 22.27
CA LEU A 325 -11.32 -12.21 20.86
C LEU A 325 -12.70 -12.80 20.57
N SER A 326 -13.00 -14.00 21.10
CA SER A 326 -14.32 -14.63 21.01
C SER A 326 -15.43 -13.74 21.56
N ALA A 327 -15.22 -13.15 22.75
CA ALA A 327 -16.16 -12.22 23.36
C ALA A 327 -16.40 -10.96 22.50
N LEU A 328 -15.34 -10.42 21.87
CA LEU A 328 -15.48 -9.29 20.94
C LEU A 328 -16.27 -9.69 19.69
N LEU A 329 -15.97 -10.85 19.10
CA LEU A 329 -16.65 -11.36 17.91
C LEU A 329 -18.14 -11.67 18.17
N ALA A 330 -18.48 -12.07 19.38
CA ALA A 330 -19.86 -12.30 19.81
C ALA A 330 -20.62 -11.01 20.18
N SER A 331 -19.95 -9.85 20.17
CA SER A 331 -20.62 -8.58 20.50
C SER A 331 -21.71 -8.25 19.47
N PRO A 332 -22.95 -7.97 19.89
CA PRO A 332 -24.06 -7.69 18.98
C PRO A 332 -23.86 -6.39 18.19
N SER A 333 -22.96 -5.51 18.65
CA SER A 333 -22.64 -4.24 18.00
C SER A 333 -21.46 -4.33 17.04
N LEU A 334 -20.86 -5.51 16.84
CA LEU A 334 -19.72 -5.69 15.94
C LEU A 334 -20.16 -5.54 14.49
N ARG A 335 -19.52 -4.65 13.74
CA ARG A 335 -19.77 -4.44 12.31
C ARG A 335 -18.54 -4.75 11.46
N ILE A 336 -17.34 -4.45 11.95
CA ILE A 336 -16.08 -4.69 11.26
C ILE A 336 -15.26 -5.70 12.08
N LEU A 337 -14.90 -6.81 11.44
CA LEU A 337 -14.05 -7.83 12.06
C LEU A 337 -12.63 -7.27 12.31
N PRO A 338 -11.97 -7.67 13.41
CA PRO A 338 -10.55 -7.39 13.57
C PRO A 338 -9.75 -7.99 12.41
N ALA A 339 -9.04 -7.15 11.67
CA ALA A 339 -8.24 -7.61 10.54
C ALA A 339 -6.98 -8.35 10.99
N VAL A 340 -6.42 -7.96 12.14
CA VAL A 340 -5.17 -8.48 12.70
C VAL A 340 -5.28 -8.64 14.21
N ASN A 341 -4.72 -9.74 14.75
CA ASN A 341 -4.32 -9.88 16.14
C ASN A 341 -2.78 -9.95 16.21
N GLN A 342 -2.13 -8.87 16.65
CA GLN A 342 -0.67 -8.81 16.77
C GLN A 342 -0.22 -9.32 18.15
N VAL A 343 0.50 -10.44 18.20
CA VAL A 343 0.86 -11.14 19.45
C VAL A 343 2.32 -11.60 19.46
N GLU A 344 2.86 -11.86 20.65
CA GLU A 344 4.17 -12.48 20.80
C GLU A 344 4.14 -13.86 20.18
N MET A 345 5.05 -14.10 19.23
CA MET A 345 5.16 -15.40 18.61
C MET A 345 6.57 -15.64 18.07
N HIS A 346 7.18 -16.72 18.53
CA HIS A 346 8.50 -17.20 18.11
C HIS A 346 8.63 -18.69 18.50
N PRO A 347 9.64 -19.45 18.05
CA PRO A 347 9.77 -20.86 18.42
C PRO A 347 9.71 -21.17 19.92
N GLY A 348 10.25 -20.29 20.77
CA GLY A 348 10.14 -20.41 22.23
C GLY A 348 8.80 -19.95 22.85
N TRP A 349 7.83 -19.52 22.05
CA TRP A 349 6.46 -19.18 22.47
C TRP A 349 5.56 -19.20 21.23
N ARG A 350 5.09 -20.39 20.87
CA ARG A 350 4.43 -20.64 19.58
C ARG A 350 2.99 -20.18 19.54
N ASN A 351 2.33 -20.22 20.70
CA ASN A 351 0.95 -19.79 20.89
C ASN A 351 -0.01 -20.45 19.88
N ASP A 352 0.14 -21.77 19.67
CA ASP A 352 -0.53 -22.54 18.61
C ASP A 352 -2.06 -22.43 18.68
N ALA A 353 -2.63 -22.64 19.86
CA ALA A 353 -4.09 -22.57 20.05
C ALA A 353 -4.67 -21.20 19.67
N LEU A 354 -3.95 -20.10 19.95
CA LEU A 354 -4.39 -18.77 19.55
C LEU A 354 -4.27 -18.57 18.03
N LEU A 355 -3.20 -19.06 17.42
CA LEU A 355 -3.01 -18.98 15.97
C LEU A 355 -4.14 -19.72 15.24
N ASP A 356 -4.39 -20.98 15.61
CA ASP A 356 -5.44 -21.81 15.04
C ASP A 356 -6.81 -21.15 15.19
N TYR A 357 -7.08 -20.59 16.37
CA TYR A 357 -8.32 -19.86 16.61
C TYR A 357 -8.44 -18.63 15.70
N CYS A 358 -7.41 -17.77 15.63
CA CYS A 358 -7.42 -16.57 14.78
C CYS A 358 -7.66 -16.93 13.30
N VAL A 359 -7.00 -17.98 12.79
CA VAL A 359 -7.22 -18.50 11.43
C VAL A 359 -8.67 -18.94 11.22
N SER A 360 -9.24 -19.68 12.17
CA SER A 360 -10.63 -20.18 12.07
C SER A 360 -11.69 -19.08 11.99
N VAL A 361 -11.39 -17.88 12.51
CA VAL A 361 -12.28 -16.72 12.52
C VAL A 361 -11.85 -15.62 11.54
N ASN A 362 -10.94 -15.93 10.61
CA ASN A 362 -10.44 -15.01 9.58
C ASN A 362 -9.81 -13.72 10.13
N VAL A 363 -9.03 -13.86 11.21
CA VAL A 363 -8.21 -12.81 11.82
C VAL A 363 -6.74 -13.14 11.57
N HIS A 364 -6.01 -12.26 10.88
CA HIS A 364 -4.60 -12.51 10.58
C HIS A 364 -3.72 -12.34 11.82
N VAL A 365 -2.62 -13.09 11.91
CA VAL A 365 -1.66 -12.96 13.01
C VAL A 365 -0.39 -12.23 12.55
N THR A 366 -0.03 -11.18 13.29
CA THR A 366 1.30 -10.57 13.21
C THR A 366 2.12 -10.98 14.43
N ALA A 367 3.19 -11.73 14.20
CA ALA A 367 4.17 -12.12 15.20
C ALA A 367 5.09 -10.94 15.55
N TYR A 368 4.85 -10.32 16.71
CA TYR A 368 5.83 -9.41 17.31
C TYR A 368 6.87 -10.18 18.13
N ALA A 369 7.99 -9.52 18.42
CA ALA A 369 9.14 -10.14 19.09
C ALA A 369 9.63 -11.44 18.43
N PRO A 370 9.66 -11.56 17.08
CA PRO A 370 9.91 -12.84 16.41
C PRO A 370 11.31 -13.43 16.69
N LEU A 371 12.24 -12.61 17.20
CA LEU A 371 13.59 -13.01 17.57
C LEU A 371 13.75 -13.28 19.08
N GLY A 372 12.63 -13.35 19.82
CA GLY A 372 12.59 -13.61 21.26
C GLY A 372 12.87 -12.41 22.17
N SER A 373 13.10 -11.19 21.66
CA SER A 373 13.34 -10.02 22.54
C SER A 373 14.39 -10.24 23.65
N GLY A 374 15.52 -10.87 23.35
CA GLY A 374 16.51 -11.28 24.37
C GLY A 374 17.05 -10.19 25.30
N VAL A 375 16.87 -8.90 24.94
CA VAL A 375 17.17 -7.75 25.81
C VAL A 375 16.28 -7.71 27.06
N LEU A 376 15.04 -8.20 26.99
CA LEU A 376 14.09 -8.18 28.11
C LEU A 376 14.32 -9.30 29.11
N THR A 377 14.77 -10.47 28.66
CA THR A 377 14.89 -11.67 29.50
C THR A 377 16.33 -12.00 29.86
N GLY A 378 17.33 -11.37 29.23
CA GLY A 378 18.74 -11.76 29.34
C GLY A 378 19.09 -13.02 28.54
N GLU A 379 18.10 -13.74 28.02
CA GLU A 379 18.28 -14.95 27.23
C GLU A 379 17.99 -14.70 25.75
N SER A 380 19.01 -14.83 24.91
CA SER A 380 18.87 -14.61 23.48
C SER A 380 18.50 -15.90 22.75
N LEU A 381 17.30 -15.94 22.16
CA LEU A 381 16.86 -17.04 21.29
C LEU A 381 17.79 -17.20 20.07
N LEU A 382 18.38 -16.09 19.59
CA LEU A 382 19.38 -16.08 18.53
C LEU A 382 20.71 -16.74 18.96
N ALA A 383 20.97 -16.81 20.28
CA ALA A 383 22.18 -17.39 20.83
C ALA A 383 22.06 -18.88 21.17
N THR A 384 20.84 -19.42 21.18
CA THR A 384 20.55 -20.83 21.48
C THR A 384 21.35 -21.75 20.55
N PRO A 385 22.13 -22.72 21.08
CA PRO A 385 22.97 -23.61 20.26
C PRO A 385 22.19 -24.34 19.16
N ALA A 386 20.98 -24.84 19.48
CA ALA A 386 20.12 -25.51 18.52
C ALA A 386 19.68 -24.58 17.36
N VAL A 387 19.34 -23.32 17.66
CA VAL A 387 18.96 -22.32 16.63
C VAL A 387 20.16 -22.00 15.74
N LYS A 388 21.36 -21.87 16.32
CA LYS A 388 22.59 -21.62 15.55
C LYS A 388 22.95 -22.79 14.63
N ALA A 389 22.88 -24.02 15.13
CA ALA A 389 23.15 -25.22 14.34
C ALA A 389 22.17 -25.32 13.16
N LEU A 390 20.86 -25.21 13.44
CA LEU A 390 19.83 -25.23 12.40
C LEU A 390 20.01 -24.11 11.37
N ALA A 391 20.38 -22.90 11.81
CA ALA A 391 20.61 -21.80 10.88
C ALA A 391 21.79 -22.09 9.93
N ALA A 392 22.89 -22.64 10.47
CA ALA A 392 24.04 -23.05 9.69
C ALA A 392 23.69 -24.17 8.69
N ASP A 393 22.97 -25.21 9.13
CA ASP A 393 22.53 -26.33 8.30
C ASP A 393 21.61 -25.87 7.15
N ASN A 394 20.90 -24.74 7.35
CA ASN A 394 19.98 -24.15 6.37
C ASN A 394 20.56 -22.94 5.63
N GLY A 395 21.88 -22.72 5.71
CA GLY A 395 22.60 -21.67 4.98
C GLY A 395 22.09 -20.25 5.25
N CYS A 396 21.64 -19.96 6.47
CA CYS A 396 21.05 -18.66 6.83
C CYS A 396 21.52 -18.21 8.22
N THR A 397 21.17 -16.98 8.60
CA THR A 397 21.44 -16.52 9.97
C THR A 397 20.37 -16.98 10.95
N PRO A 398 20.66 -17.04 12.27
CA PRO A 398 19.65 -17.32 13.28
C PRO A 398 18.42 -16.41 13.16
N ALA A 399 18.60 -15.12 12.83
CA ALA A 399 17.47 -14.22 12.65
C ALA A 399 16.61 -14.62 11.46
N GLN A 400 17.23 -14.91 10.31
CA GLN A 400 16.51 -15.34 9.11
C GLN A 400 15.78 -16.68 9.34
N LEU A 401 16.38 -17.63 10.05
CA LEU A 401 15.73 -18.88 10.45
C LEU A 401 14.45 -18.65 11.25
N LEU A 402 14.50 -17.78 12.27
CA LEU A 402 13.34 -17.47 13.12
C LEU A 402 12.25 -16.71 12.36
N LEU A 403 12.64 -15.81 11.45
CA LEU A 403 11.70 -15.09 10.59
C LEU A 403 11.01 -16.04 9.59
N ARG A 404 11.79 -16.92 8.93
CA ARG A 404 11.26 -17.99 8.06
C ARG A 404 10.22 -18.83 8.79
N TRP A 405 10.51 -19.23 10.03
CA TRP A 405 9.60 -20.03 10.84
C TRP A 405 8.27 -19.30 11.07
N ALA A 406 8.29 -18.00 11.40
CA ALA A 406 7.06 -17.23 11.59
C ALA A 406 6.24 -17.11 10.29
N LEU A 407 6.92 -16.83 9.17
CA LEU A 407 6.27 -16.74 7.86
C LEU A 407 5.68 -18.09 7.41
N GLY A 408 6.40 -19.19 7.64
CA GLY A 408 5.96 -20.55 7.30
C GLY A 408 4.73 -21.00 8.07
N ARG A 409 4.44 -20.37 9.22
CA ARG A 409 3.19 -20.58 9.98
C ARG A 409 2.03 -19.71 9.50
N GLY A 410 2.20 -18.97 8.41
CA GLY A 410 1.20 -18.05 7.86
C GLY A 410 1.12 -16.71 8.60
N CYS A 411 2.04 -16.43 9.52
CA CYS A 411 2.07 -15.15 10.23
C CYS A 411 2.84 -14.10 9.42
N SER A 412 2.43 -12.83 9.57
CA SER A 412 3.34 -11.72 9.28
C SER A 412 4.29 -11.48 10.45
N THR A 413 5.42 -10.80 10.23
CA THR A 413 6.41 -10.57 11.29
C THR A 413 7.11 -9.22 11.16
N VAL A 414 7.45 -8.64 12.31
CA VAL A 414 8.00 -7.27 12.42
C VAL A 414 9.29 -7.24 13.25
N PRO A 415 10.41 -7.82 12.76
CA PRO A 415 11.69 -7.73 13.44
C PRO A 415 12.11 -6.27 13.67
N ARG A 416 12.66 -6.01 14.85
CA ARG A 416 13.22 -4.71 15.23
C ARG A 416 14.74 -4.78 15.26
N SER A 417 15.41 -3.78 14.71
CA SER A 417 16.86 -3.60 14.81
C SER A 417 17.23 -2.12 14.75
N SER A 418 18.24 -1.70 15.50
CA SER A 418 18.91 -0.40 15.35
C SER A 418 20.15 -0.47 14.46
N ASP A 419 20.56 -1.68 14.10
CA ASP A 419 21.73 -1.97 13.27
C ASP A 419 21.28 -2.13 11.82
N LEU A 420 21.83 -1.28 10.95
CA LEU A 420 21.42 -1.18 9.55
C LEU A 420 21.81 -2.43 8.74
N GLY A 421 22.92 -3.09 9.07
CA GLY A 421 23.34 -4.34 8.44
C GLY A 421 22.38 -5.47 8.78
N ARG A 422 21.93 -5.56 10.03
CA ARG A 422 20.88 -6.52 10.43
C ARG A 422 19.53 -6.22 9.78
N ILE A 423 19.18 -4.95 9.56
CA ILE A 423 17.97 -4.59 8.83
C ILE A 423 18.03 -5.10 7.39
N ALA A 424 19.14 -4.84 6.69
CA ALA A 424 19.33 -5.34 5.33
C ALA A 424 19.31 -6.87 5.27
N GLN A 425 19.97 -7.55 6.21
CA GLN A 425 19.97 -9.01 6.31
C GLN A 425 18.57 -9.60 6.57
N ASN A 426 17.80 -8.97 7.46
CA ASN A 426 16.43 -9.41 7.75
C ASN A 426 15.48 -9.13 6.58
N ALA A 427 15.80 -8.16 5.73
CA ALA A 427 15.04 -7.81 4.53
C ALA A 427 15.39 -8.67 3.30
N ASP A 428 16.38 -9.56 3.39
CA ASP A 428 16.70 -10.50 2.32
C ASP A 428 15.56 -11.53 2.16
N VAL A 429 14.59 -11.16 1.35
CA VAL A 429 13.36 -11.91 1.12
C VAL A 429 13.64 -13.29 0.52
N ALA A 430 14.59 -13.40 -0.40
CA ALA A 430 14.92 -14.67 -1.04
C ALA A 430 15.39 -15.69 -0.01
N VAL A 431 16.21 -15.24 0.93
CA VAL A 431 16.64 -16.06 2.05
C VAL A 431 15.46 -16.26 3.00
N VAL A 432 14.81 -15.20 3.49
CA VAL A 432 13.75 -15.28 4.53
C VAL A 432 12.50 -16.07 4.12
N ARG A 433 12.32 -16.39 2.84
CA ARG A 433 11.18 -17.18 2.35
C ARG A 433 11.45 -18.63 2.00
N ALA A 434 12.71 -19.04 1.91
CA ALA A 434 13.01 -20.43 1.61
C ALA A 434 12.31 -21.33 2.66
N PRO A 435 11.43 -22.25 2.24
CA PRO A 435 10.70 -23.08 3.18
C PRO A 435 11.70 -23.87 4.02
N LEU A 436 11.47 -23.91 5.32
CA LEU A 436 12.29 -24.72 6.21
C LEU A 436 11.94 -26.20 5.99
N PRO A 437 12.95 -27.10 5.98
CA PRO A 437 12.70 -28.52 6.00
C PRO A 437 11.84 -28.91 7.21
N PRO A 438 10.92 -29.90 7.09
CA PRO A 438 10.05 -30.32 8.18
C PRO A 438 10.79 -30.67 9.48
N GLU A 439 11.98 -31.26 9.37
CA GLU A 439 12.83 -31.59 10.50
C GLU A 439 13.36 -30.36 11.25
N ALA A 440 13.66 -29.28 10.52
CA ALA A 440 14.10 -28.02 11.11
C ALA A 440 12.95 -27.32 11.82
N VAL A 441 11.75 -27.34 11.23
CA VAL A 441 10.51 -26.85 11.86
C VAL A 441 10.24 -27.63 13.15
N ALA A 442 10.23 -28.97 13.07
CA ALA A 442 10.00 -29.83 14.22
C ALA A 442 11.06 -29.64 15.33
N ALA A 443 12.32 -29.34 14.98
CA ALA A 443 13.37 -29.04 15.95
C ALA A 443 13.15 -27.70 16.66
N LEU A 444 12.74 -26.65 15.93
CA LEU A 444 12.37 -25.36 16.52
C LEU A 444 11.15 -25.48 17.43
N GLU A 445 10.18 -26.32 17.06
CA GLU A 445 8.95 -26.54 17.80
C GLU A 445 9.13 -27.33 19.10
N ARG A 446 10.27 -27.99 19.28
CA ARG A 446 10.66 -28.66 20.54
C ARG A 446 11.32 -27.73 21.56
N LEU A 447 11.53 -26.45 21.23
CA LEU A 447 12.12 -25.51 22.18
C LEU A 447 11.18 -25.28 23.38
N PRO A 448 11.73 -25.07 24.60
CA PRO A 448 10.92 -24.75 25.77
C PRO A 448 10.02 -23.53 25.54
N GLN A 449 8.77 -23.64 25.96
CA GLN A 449 7.75 -22.61 25.77
C GLN A 449 7.74 -21.64 26.96
N CYS A 450 7.99 -20.36 26.71
CA CYS A 450 7.96 -19.30 27.71
C CYS A 450 7.57 -17.97 27.06
N ARG A 451 6.43 -17.42 27.50
CA ARG A 451 5.97 -16.07 27.13
C ARG A 451 6.88 -15.03 27.79
N ARG A 452 7.49 -14.16 27.00
CA ARG A 452 8.44 -13.14 27.47
C ARG A 452 7.77 -11.79 27.74
N HIS A 453 6.72 -11.46 27.01
CA HIS A 453 5.90 -10.26 27.20
C HIS A 453 4.65 -10.61 27.99
N THR A 454 4.81 -10.86 29.29
CA THR A 454 3.73 -11.33 30.17
C THR A 454 2.65 -10.28 30.43
N GLY A 455 2.92 -9.00 30.22
CA GLY A 455 1.99 -7.94 30.59
C GLY A 455 1.89 -7.70 32.10
N ALA A 456 2.88 -8.14 32.90
CA ALA A 456 2.91 -8.00 34.36
C ALA A 456 2.68 -6.55 34.85
N ALA A 457 3.07 -5.54 34.06
CA ALA A 457 2.82 -4.14 34.38
C ALA A 457 1.32 -3.77 34.41
N PHE A 458 0.44 -4.60 33.86
CA PHE A 458 -1.01 -4.41 33.82
C PHE A 458 -1.75 -5.26 34.85
N VAL A 459 -1.05 -5.94 35.73
CA VAL A 459 -1.64 -6.83 36.73
C VAL A 459 -1.39 -6.27 38.13
N GLY A 460 -2.41 -6.32 38.98
CA GLY A 460 -2.28 -5.98 40.39
C GLY A 460 -3.58 -5.53 41.04
N PRO A 461 -3.56 -5.20 42.36
CA PRO A 461 -4.77 -4.94 43.14
C PRO A 461 -5.64 -3.76 42.66
N LYS A 462 -5.05 -2.85 41.87
CA LYS A 462 -5.72 -1.68 41.30
C LYS A 462 -5.99 -1.81 39.80
N SER A 463 -5.69 -2.98 39.22
CA SER A 463 -5.97 -3.28 37.82
C SER A 463 -7.28 -4.03 37.68
N ALA A 464 -7.86 -4.01 36.47
CA ALA A 464 -8.94 -4.91 36.08
C ALA A 464 -8.49 -6.39 36.10
N TYR A 465 -7.18 -6.65 36.04
CA TYR A 465 -6.60 -7.99 36.09
C TYR A 465 -5.78 -8.18 37.35
N LEU A 466 -6.20 -9.12 38.21
CA LEU A 466 -5.53 -9.42 39.48
C LEU A 466 -4.35 -10.37 39.32
N THR A 467 -4.38 -11.24 38.31
CA THR A 467 -3.33 -12.22 38.00
C THR A 467 -2.96 -12.18 36.52
N LEU A 468 -1.79 -12.74 36.17
CA LEU A 468 -1.40 -12.93 34.77
C LEU A 468 -2.35 -13.88 34.05
N SER A 469 -2.79 -14.95 34.72
CA SER A 469 -3.73 -15.92 34.16
C SER A 469 -5.06 -15.24 33.82
N ALA A 470 -5.56 -14.30 34.65
CA ALA A 470 -6.73 -13.49 34.32
C ALA A 470 -6.51 -12.55 33.11
N LEU A 471 -5.30 -11.99 32.96
CA LEU A 471 -4.96 -11.15 31.80
C LEU A 471 -4.98 -11.97 30.50
N TRP A 472 -4.56 -13.23 30.55
CA TRP A 472 -4.45 -14.10 29.36
C TRP A 472 -5.59 -15.10 29.20
N ASP A 473 -6.54 -15.13 30.14
CA ASP A 473 -7.62 -16.13 30.25
C ASP A 473 -7.09 -17.57 30.28
N GLU A 474 -6.04 -17.76 31.07
CA GLU A 474 -5.40 -19.05 31.31
C GLU A 474 -5.85 -19.60 32.66
N ASP A 475 -5.95 -20.92 32.79
CA ASP A 475 -6.19 -21.56 34.07
C ASP A 475 -4.98 -21.38 35.00
N ASP A 476 -5.19 -21.10 36.28
CA ASP A 476 -4.14 -20.91 37.30
C ASP A 476 -3.31 -22.18 37.60
N THR A 477 -3.47 -23.26 36.83
CA THR A 477 -2.64 -24.46 36.93
C THR A 477 -1.19 -24.13 36.56
N PRO A 478 -0.20 -24.42 37.44
CA PRO A 478 1.20 -24.19 37.13
C PRO A 478 1.59 -24.98 35.89
N GLN A 479 2.07 -24.28 34.86
CA GLN A 479 2.64 -24.94 33.69
C GLN A 479 3.88 -25.71 34.16
N VAL A 480 3.83 -27.04 34.00
CA VAL A 480 4.93 -27.93 34.37
C VAL A 480 6.12 -27.56 33.48
N THR A 481 7.20 -27.17 34.16
CA THR A 481 8.49 -26.71 33.62
C THR A 481 9.17 -27.71 32.72
#